data_AF-A0A813DR26-F1
#
_entry.id   AF-A0A813DR26-F1
#
_cell.length_a   1.000
_cell.length_b   1.000
_cell.length_c   1.000
_cell.angle_alpha   90.00
_cell.angle_beta   90.00
_cell.angle_gamma   90.00
#
_symmetry.space_group_name_H-M   'P 1'
#
loop_
_entity.id
_entity.type
_entity.pdbx_description
1 polymer ?
#
loop_
_entity_poly.entity_id
_entity_poly.type
_entity_poly.pdbx_seq_one_letter_code
_entity_poly.pdbx_strand_id
1 'polypeptide(L)'
;MSAVQVRFAGPGVDGNLAALVADAWMNTHPWDYWLAPSKLRPEAEQAMESLRAALEHHPRHAFCIHLFIHLTEASGDTSLLAEARPFAELLPQLVPGAPHLVHMGFHTLMHTGDYHEGDLDNEQASLQPRQIYPMHNLDTLSWACRIQGRSQCSLDAADRLERLALPLVGSGIFETGFPPSRFAAQRPLTLVAFGMHEAILAARSPLPCAADAFLCGIWHFARGAAHAGSGHLDAALRELRLLQQQHSAVAATSRPAGRPWQNFNGSSKWGVFPAEQILELAVWELRARFARAEHEQFDAWQKGAQKLSQTEELEAWEAALTTEAALSYDEPPPWFLPVGVRLGDSLLRAGKYREAAKVFNTSLQNLPHNGWALFGQLQLCQLLKSSRLNAVGCQDQQLLFTAAWRRADVRLASAADIAGPTKLTQTEINAIVGSQKLGFPGLWLLVALTVLGFMAAATWMAASASACTACIACAGYKQLADGGDARCLRKSAGAGEQGEAA
;
A
#
# COMPACT_ATOMS: atom_id res chain seq x y z
N MET A 1 -37.75 -7.67 -4.40
CA MET A 1 -37.00 -6.63 -3.65
C MET A 1 -37.91 -5.86 -2.72
N SER A 2 -38.57 -4.78 -3.13
CA SER A 2 -39.32 -3.87 -2.23
C SER A 2 -40.34 -4.57 -1.30
N ALA A 3 -41.10 -5.55 -1.80
CA ALA A 3 -42.07 -6.30 -0.98
C ALA A 3 -41.44 -7.21 0.11
N VAL A 4 -40.16 -7.55 -0.02
CA VAL A 4 -39.38 -8.28 0.99
C VAL A 4 -38.84 -7.28 2.02
N GLN A 5 -38.21 -6.20 1.55
CA GLN A 5 -37.66 -5.13 2.40
C GLN A 5 -38.73 -4.51 3.32
N VAL A 6 -39.93 -4.19 2.79
CA VAL A 6 -41.07 -3.69 3.59
C VAL A 6 -41.53 -4.66 4.68
N ARG A 7 -41.28 -5.98 4.51
CA ARG A 7 -41.66 -7.01 5.49
C ARG A 7 -40.57 -7.28 6.54
N PHE A 8 -39.34 -6.86 6.28
CA PHE A 8 -38.16 -7.15 7.08
C PHE A 8 -37.28 -5.91 7.29
N ALA A 9 -37.91 -4.76 7.58
CA ALA A 9 -37.24 -3.53 8.01
C ALA A 9 -37.75 -3.13 9.40
N GLY A 10 -36.85 -2.97 10.37
CA GLY A 10 -37.16 -2.57 11.75
C GLY A 10 -36.30 -3.28 12.80
N PRO A 11 -36.50 -2.98 14.11
CA PRO A 11 -35.75 -3.62 15.18
C PRO A 11 -36.07 -5.12 15.29
N GLY A 12 -35.03 -5.97 15.26
CA GLY A 12 -35.16 -7.43 15.33
C GLY A 12 -35.17 -8.16 13.97
N VAL A 13 -34.68 -7.53 12.91
CA VAL A 13 -34.51 -8.15 11.58
C VAL A 13 -33.36 -9.16 11.58
N ASP A 14 -33.61 -10.36 11.05
CA ASP A 14 -32.59 -11.40 10.85
C ASP A 14 -31.49 -10.91 9.88
N GLY A 15 -30.24 -10.91 10.36
CA GLY A 15 -29.08 -10.45 9.59
C GLY A 15 -28.87 -11.20 8.26
N ASN A 16 -29.27 -12.48 8.16
CA ASN A 16 -29.18 -13.25 6.91
C ASN A 16 -30.19 -12.73 5.89
N LEU A 17 -31.41 -12.41 6.32
CA LEU A 17 -32.44 -11.86 5.44
C LEU A 17 -32.05 -10.45 4.97
N ALA A 18 -31.52 -9.61 5.87
CA ALA A 18 -31.01 -8.30 5.50
C ALA A 18 -29.83 -8.36 4.51
N ALA A 19 -28.88 -9.27 4.73
CA ALA A 19 -27.77 -9.48 3.80
C ALA A 19 -28.26 -9.95 2.41
N LEU A 20 -29.20 -10.91 2.35
CA LEU A 20 -29.79 -11.36 1.09
C LEU A 20 -30.60 -10.27 0.36
N VAL A 21 -31.26 -9.38 1.10
CA VAL A 21 -31.93 -8.21 0.51
C VAL A 21 -30.92 -7.21 -0.05
N ALA A 22 -29.83 -6.93 0.68
CA ALA A 22 -28.77 -6.04 0.23
C ALA A 22 -28.02 -6.60 -1.00
N ASP A 23 -27.61 -7.87 -0.96
CA ASP A 23 -26.97 -8.58 -2.07
C ASP A 23 -27.83 -8.55 -3.35
N ALA A 24 -29.13 -8.87 -3.24
CA ALA A 24 -30.01 -8.83 -4.40
C ALA A 24 -30.33 -7.41 -4.90
N TRP A 25 -30.12 -6.36 -4.10
CA TRP A 25 -30.13 -4.96 -4.56
C TRP A 25 -28.80 -4.61 -5.27
N MET A 26 -27.66 -4.97 -4.69
CA MET A 26 -26.33 -4.77 -5.28
C MET A 26 -26.20 -5.49 -6.63
N ASN A 27 -26.73 -6.70 -6.77
CA ASN A 27 -26.73 -7.46 -8.03
C ASN A 27 -27.62 -6.87 -9.14
N THR A 28 -28.36 -5.77 -8.90
CA THR A 28 -29.00 -5.00 -9.99
C THR A 28 -28.01 -4.17 -10.79
N HIS A 29 -26.92 -3.73 -10.15
CA HIS A 29 -25.86 -2.89 -10.70
C HIS A 29 -24.50 -3.39 -10.16
N PRO A 30 -24.06 -4.60 -10.54
CA PRO A 30 -22.89 -5.23 -9.94
C PRO A 30 -21.65 -4.35 -10.11
N TRP A 31 -21.02 -3.99 -8.98
CA TRP A 31 -19.81 -3.15 -8.90
C TRP A 31 -19.94 -1.76 -9.55
N ASP A 32 -21.18 -1.26 -9.66
CA ASP A 32 -21.51 0.08 -10.13
C ASP A 32 -22.50 0.72 -9.14
N TYR A 33 -22.07 0.92 -7.89
CA TYR A 33 -22.94 1.38 -6.79
C TYR A 33 -23.04 2.91 -6.64
N TRP A 34 -22.11 3.65 -7.26
CA TRP A 34 -21.91 5.08 -7.04
C TRP A 34 -22.13 5.88 -8.33
N LEU A 35 -22.94 6.96 -8.25
CA LEU A 35 -23.13 7.93 -9.34
C LEU A 35 -22.06 9.03 -9.34
N ALA A 36 -21.51 9.32 -8.16
CA ALA A 36 -20.41 10.23 -7.90
C ALA A 36 -19.79 9.82 -6.54
N PRO A 37 -18.57 10.28 -6.19
CA PRO A 37 -17.87 9.74 -5.01
C PRO A 37 -18.61 9.87 -3.66
N SER A 38 -19.54 10.81 -3.53
CA SER A 38 -20.39 11.01 -2.35
C SER A 38 -21.89 10.78 -2.62
N LYS A 39 -22.24 10.08 -3.71
CA LYS A 39 -23.63 9.82 -4.11
C LYS A 39 -23.84 8.39 -4.62
N LEU A 40 -24.54 7.59 -3.83
CA LEU A 40 -25.01 6.25 -4.21
C LEU A 40 -26.05 6.31 -5.35
N ARG A 41 -26.24 5.17 -6.01
CA ARG A 41 -27.43 4.90 -6.84
C ARG A 41 -28.64 4.58 -5.95
N PRO A 42 -29.89 4.84 -6.37
CA PRO A 42 -31.08 4.52 -5.59
C PRO A 42 -31.15 3.05 -5.12
N GLU A 43 -30.76 2.11 -5.96
CA GLU A 43 -30.70 0.68 -5.62
C GLU A 43 -29.64 0.37 -4.56
N ALA A 44 -28.49 1.07 -4.64
CA ALA A 44 -27.40 0.97 -3.68
C ALA A 44 -27.74 1.65 -2.34
N GLU A 45 -28.56 2.70 -2.34
CA GLU A 45 -29.14 3.31 -1.12
C GLU A 45 -30.04 2.30 -0.38
N GLN A 46 -30.83 1.48 -1.09
CA GLN A 46 -31.65 0.42 -0.47
C GLN A 46 -30.79 -0.68 0.17
N ALA A 47 -29.67 -1.06 -0.47
CA ALA A 47 -28.70 -1.97 0.14
C ALA A 47 -28.06 -1.34 1.39
N MET A 48 -27.63 -0.08 1.32
CA MET A 48 -27.01 0.66 2.43
C MET A 48 -27.92 0.75 3.65
N GLU A 49 -29.20 1.10 3.46
CA GLU A 49 -30.21 1.14 4.52
C GLU A 49 -30.38 -0.23 5.19
N SER A 50 -30.52 -1.30 4.40
CA SER A 50 -30.68 -2.67 4.91
C SER A 50 -29.45 -3.16 5.67
N LEU A 51 -28.23 -2.80 5.23
CA LEU A 51 -26.99 -3.21 5.87
C LEU A 51 -26.74 -2.46 7.18
N ARG A 52 -26.93 -1.14 7.21
CA ARG A 52 -26.78 -0.34 8.45
C ARG A 52 -27.75 -0.79 9.54
N ALA A 53 -29.03 -0.96 9.22
CA ALA A 53 -30.04 -1.44 10.16
C ALA A 53 -29.72 -2.84 10.71
N ALA A 54 -29.16 -3.73 9.88
CA ALA A 54 -28.74 -5.06 10.33
C ALA A 54 -27.47 -5.00 11.20
N LEU A 55 -26.49 -4.16 10.86
CA LEU A 55 -25.23 -4.04 11.60
C LEU A 55 -25.40 -3.34 12.96
N GLU A 56 -26.41 -2.48 13.12
CA GLU A 56 -26.77 -1.89 14.44
C GLU A 56 -27.18 -2.97 15.46
N HIS A 57 -27.90 -4.01 15.03
CA HIS A 57 -28.36 -5.10 15.90
C HIS A 57 -27.47 -6.35 15.86
N HIS A 58 -26.74 -6.56 14.75
CA HIS A 58 -25.87 -7.71 14.52
C HIS A 58 -24.47 -7.28 14.04
N PRO A 59 -23.69 -6.51 14.84
CA PRO A 59 -22.41 -5.91 14.44
C PRO A 59 -21.28 -6.93 14.17
N ARG A 60 -21.56 -8.23 14.29
CA ARG A 60 -20.63 -9.34 13.96
C ARG A 60 -21.19 -10.25 12.86
N HIS A 61 -22.20 -9.82 12.10
CA HIS A 61 -22.80 -10.61 11.03
C HIS A 61 -21.91 -10.58 9.77
N ALA A 62 -21.08 -11.60 9.60
CA ALA A 62 -20.03 -11.64 8.59
C ALA A 62 -20.49 -11.32 7.15
N PHE A 63 -21.68 -11.79 6.73
CA PHE A 63 -22.18 -11.51 5.39
C PHE A 63 -22.70 -10.06 5.24
N CYS A 64 -23.25 -9.44 6.30
CA CYS A 64 -23.56 -8.01 6.25
C CYS A 64 -22.29 -7.17 6.18
N ILE A 65 -21.27 -7.53 6.96
CA ILE A 65 -19.96 -6.86 6.94
C ILE A 65 -19.32 -6.95 5.55
N HIS A 66 -19.30 -8.15 4.95
CA HIS A 66 -18.77 -8.37 3.60
C HIS A 66 -19.43 -7.46 2.56
N LEU A 67 -20.76 -7.41 2.52
CA LEU A 67 -21.50 -6.56 1.59
C LEU A 67 -21.31 -5.06 1.90
N PHE A 68 -21.20 -4.68 3.18
CA PHE A 68 -20.98 -3.30 3.58
C PHE A 68 -19.60 -2.79 3.15
N ILE A 69 -18.56 -3.63 3.24
CA ILE A 69 -17.23 -3.31 2.70
C ILE A 69 -17.33 -3.04 1.18
N HIS A 70 -17.89 -3.96 0.39
CA HIS A 70 -18.05 -3.76 -1.06
C HIS A 70 -18.90 -2.56 -1.45
N LEU A 71 -19.93 -2.25 -0.66
CA LEU A 71 -20.78 -1.09 -0.94
C LEU A 71 -20.06 0.24 -0.65
N THR A 72 -19.07 0.24 0.24
CA THR A 72 -18.37 1.45 0.74
C THR A 72 -16.99 1.67 0.14
N GLU A 73 -16.32 0.63 -0.38
CA GLU A 73 -14.93 0.69 -0.91
C GLU A 73 -14.73 1.80 -1.96
N ALA A 74 -15.62 1.91 -2.95
CA ALA A 74 -15.54 2.90 -4.01
C ALA A 74 -16.01 4.32 -3.62
N SER A 75 -16.25 4.57 -2.32
CA SER A 75 -16.68 5.89 -1.83
C SER A 75 -15.52 6.88 -1.75
N GLY A 76 -15.75 8.11 -2.21
CA GLY A 76 -14.90 9.26 -1.89
C GLY A 76 -15.27 9.95 -0.58
N ASP A 77 -16.23 9.41 0.18
CA ASP A 77 -16.58 9.91 1.50
C ASP A 77 -15.70 9.24 2.58
N THR A 78 -14.69 9.98 3.05
CA THR A 78 -13.78 9.51 4.10
C THR A 78 -14.47 9.21 5.43
N SER A 79 -15.66 9.77 5.69
CA SER A 79 -16.44 9.44 6.89
C SER A 79 -17.09 8.06 6.79
N LEU A 80 -17.50 7.66 5.59
CA LEU A 80 -18.05 6.32 5.32
C LEU A 80 -16.95 5.25 5.34
N LEU A 81 -15.76 5.55 4.81
CA LEU A 81 -14.59 4.68 4.95
C LEU A 81 -14.18 4.50 6.42
N ALA A 82 -14.29 5.55 7.24
CA ALA A 82 -14.06 5.47 8.69
C ALA A 82 -15.14 4.66 9.43
N GLU A 83 -16.39 4.65 8.96
CA GLU A 83 -17.47 3.78 9.45
C GLU A 83 -17.23 2.30 9.08
N ALA A 84 -16.70 2.03 7.88
CA ALA A 84 -16.39 0.68 7.40
C ALA A 84 -15.13 0.07 8.02
N ARG A 85 -14.11 0.88 8.35
CA ARG A 85 -12.79 0.42 8.84
C ARG A 85 -12.85 -0.58 10.01
N PRO A 86 -13.63 -0.39 11.09
CA PRO A 86 -13.74 -1.37 12.18
C PRO A 86 -14.36 -2.71 11.75
N PHE A 87 -15.20 -2.71 10.71
CA PHE A 87 -15.77 -3.93 10.14
C PHE A 87 -14.76 -4.66 9.24
N ALA A 88 -13.95 -3.90 8.47
CA ALA A 88 -12.84 -4.43 7.69
C ALA A 88 -11.77 -5.12 8.58
N GLU A 89 -11.40 -4.50 9.71
CA GLU A 89 -10.49 -5.11 10.71
C GLU A 89 -11.09 -6.36 11.40
N LEU A 90 -12.43 -6.46 11.47
CA LEU A 90 -13.14 -7.53 12.17
C LEU A 90 -13.41 -8.77 11.31
N LEU A 91 -13.74 -8.60 10.03
CA LEU A 91 -14.19 -9.69 9.16
C LEU A 91 -13.21 -10.89 9.07
N PRO A 92 -11.88 -10.70 8.92
CA PRO A 92 -10.92 -11.80 8.88
C PRO A 92 -10.95 -12.67 10.14
N GLN A 93 -11.28 -12.07 11.29
CA GLN A 93 -11.35 -12.74 12.59
C GLN A 93 -12.66 -13.52 12.77
N LEU A 94 -13.72 -13.17 12.05
CA LEU A 94 -15.03 -13.84 12.14
C LEU A 94 -15.06 -15.16 11.36
N VAL A 95 -14.42 -15.21 10.19
CA VAL A 95 -14.42 -16.38 9.30
C VAL A 95 -12.99 -16.69 8.80
N PRO A 96 -12.02 -16.97 9.69
CA PRO A 96 -10.60 -17.05 9.34
C PRO A 96 -10.22 -18.20 8.39
N GLY A 97 -11.12 -19.16 8.17
CA GLY A 97 -10.96 -20.27 7.21
C GLY A 97 -11.66 -20.06 5.86
N ALA A 98 -12.16 -18.85 5.57
CA ALA A 98 -12.71 -18.47 4.27
C ALA A 98 -11.76 -17.45 3.61
N PRO A 99 -10.89 -17.85 2.67
CA PRO A 99 -9.86 -16.96 2.12
C PRO A 99 -10.42 -15.66 1.54
N HIS A 100 -11.61 -15.73 0.94
CA HIS A 100 -12.34 -14.56 0.45
C HIS A 100 -12.59 -13.53 1.57
N LEU A 101 -13.22 -13.96 2.65
CA LEU A 101 -13.59 -13.08 3.77
C LEU A 101 -12.37 -12.62 4.60
N VAL A 102 -11.24 -13.32 4.52
CA VAL A 102 -9.97 -12.85 5.09
C VAL A 102 -9.42 -11.70 4.24
N HIS A 103 -9.34 -11.83 2.92
CA HIS A 103 -8.79 -10.77 2.07
C HIS A 103 -9.66 -9.49 2.05
N MET A 104 -10.97 -9.62 2.28
CA MET A 104 -11.96 -8.54 2.21
C MET A 104 -11.57 -7.25 2.96
N GLY A 105 -10.82 -7.33 4.07
CA GLY A 105 -10.40 -6.14 4.82
C GLY A 105 -9.63 -5.13 3.95
N PHE A 106 -8.87 -5.61 2.97
CA PHE A 106 -8.08 -4.80 2.03
C PHE A 106 -8.88 -3.68 1.35
N HIS A 107 -10.11 -3.97 0.93
CA HIS A 107 -10.96 -3.07 0.14
C HIS A 107 -11.23 -1.74 0.85
N THR A 108 -11.39 -1.74 2.18
CA THR A 108 -11.46 -0.50 2.96
C THR A 108 -10.07 -0.02 3.37
N LEU A 109 -9.19 -0.92 3.83
CA LEU A 109 -7.91 -0.55 4.45
C LEU A 109 -6.93 0.14 3.48
N MET A 110 -7.02 -0.12 2.17
CA MET A 110 -6.21 0.61 1.18
C MET A 110 -6.58 2.09 1.06
N HIS A 111 -7.86 2.44 1.27
CA HIS A 111 -8.36 3.82 1.18
C HIS A 111 -8.19 4.60 2.47
N THR A 112 -8.06 3.91 3.61
CA THR A 112 -7.72 4.54 4.91
C THR A 112 -6.21 4.67 5.13
N GLY A 113 -5.40 4.08 4.25
CA GLY A 113 -3.94 4.10 4.34
C GLY A 113 -3.36 3.10 5.35
N ASP A 114 -4.12 2.07 5.71
CA ASP A 114 -3.76 0.98 6.62
C ASP A 114 -3.22 -0.23 5.81
N TYR A 115 -2.28 0.06 4.91
CA TYR A 115 -1.78 -0.90 3.91
C TYR A 115 -1.16 -2.16 4.50
N HIS A 116 -0.64 -2.10 5.72
CA HIS A 116 0.00 -3.27 6.32
C HIS A 116 -1.00 -4.25 6.88
N GLU A 117 -2.00 -3.73 7.55
CA GLU A 117 -3.11 -4.49 8.10
C GLU A 117 -3.80 -5.24 6.94
N GLY A 118 -4.02 -4.54 5.81
CA GLY A 118 -4.48 -5.18 4.57
C GLY A 118 -3.47 -6.15 3.90
N ASP A 119 -2.14 -5.95 4.03
CA ASP A 119 -1.15 -6.88 3.46
C ASP A 119 -1.05 -8.20 4.24
N LEU A 120 -1.18 -8.16 5.57
CA LEU A 120 -1.21 -9.35 6.43
C LEU A 120 -2.42 -10.23 6.12
N ASP A 121 -3.59 -9.62 5.96
CA ASP A 121 -4.83 -10.33 5.60
C ASP A 121 -4.72 -10.99 4.21
N ASN A 122 -4.21 -10.28 3.20
CA ASN A 122 -4.00 -10.86 1.87
C ASN A 122 -2.93 -11.97 1.87
N GLU A 123 -1.85 -11.84 2.66
CA GLU A 123 -0.86 -12.90 2.83
C GLU A 123 -1.48 -14.15 3.48
N GLN A 124 -2.27 -13.98 4.56
CA GLN A 124 -3.00 -15.07 5.19
C GLN A 124 -3.99 -15.74 4.23
N ALA A 125 -4.77 -14.96 3.48
CA ALA A 125 -5.71 -15.48 2.48
C ALA A 125 -4.99 -16.27 1.36
N SER A 126 -3.87 -15.75 0.88
CA SER A 126 -3.05 -16.35 -0.20
C SER A 126 -2.39 -17.68 0.19
N LEU A 127 -2.23 -17.96 1.49
CA LEU A 127 -1.65 -19.21 2.00
C LEU A 127 -2.69 -20.32 2.24
N GLN A 128 -3.98 -20.00 2.23
CA GLN A 128 -5.04 -20.97 2.55
C GLN A 128 -5.42 -21.86 1.36
N PRO A 129 -5.92 -23.08 1.60
CA PRO A 129 -6.51 -23.92 0.56
C PRO A 129 -7.89 -23.41 0.12
N ARG A 130 -8.38 -23.86 -1.04
CA ARG A 130 -9.74 -23.58 -1.56
C ARG A 130 -10.05 -22.08 -1.77
N GLN A 131 -9.05 -21.31 -2.22
CA GLN A 131 -9.25 -19.93 -2.65
C GLN A 131 -10.20 -19.88 -3.86
N ILE A 132 -11.11 -18.89 -3.86
CA ILE A 132 -12.04 -18.65 -4.98
C ILE A 132 -11.35 -17.75 -6.03
N TYR A 133 -10.58 -16.76 -5.57
CA TYR A 133 -9.84 -15.81 -6.40
C TYR A 133 -8.36 -15.70 -5.98
N PRO A 134 -7.54 -16.74 -6.25
CA PRO A 134 -6.15 -16.79 -5.81
C PRO A 134 -5.22 -15.77 -6.49
N MET A 135 -5.50 -15.35 -7.72
CA MET A 135 -4.74 -14.29 -8.37
C MET A 135 -5.14 -12.91 -7.84
N HIS A 136 -6.41 -12.66 -7.57
CA HIS A 136 -6.85 -11.39 -6.96
C HIS A 136 -6.17 -11.14 -5.60
N ASN A 137 -6.18 -12.12 -4.69
CA ASN A 137 -5.50 -12.06 -3.39
C ASN A 137 -3.98 -11.76 -3.47
N LEU A 138 -3.33 -12.20 -4.56
CA LEU A 138 -1.91 -11.97 -4.79
C LEU A 138 -1.65 -10.62 -5.49
N ASP A 139 -2.61 -10.09 -6.27
CA ASP A 139 -2.55 -8.77 -6.92
C ASP A 139 -2.62 -7.66 -5.85
N THR A 140 -3.62 -7.76 -4.96
CA THR A 140 -3.78 -6.89 -3.78
C THR A 140 -2.54 -6.93 -2.87
N LEU A 141 -2.01 -8.11 -2.54
CA LEU A 141 -0.77 -8.28 -1.76
C LEU A 141 0.45 -7.64 -2.46
N SER A 142 0.63 -7.94 -3.75
CA SER A 142 1.72 -7.39 -4.57
C SER A 142 1.70 -5.87 -4.55
N TRP A 143 0.53 -5.26 -4.74
CA TRP A 143 0.35 -3.81 -4.75
C TRP A 143 0.52 -3.18 -3.35
N ALA A 144 -0.06 -3.76 -2.30
CA ALA A 144 0.03 -3.25 -0.93
C ALA A 144 1.48 -3.22 -0.43
N CYS A 145 2.26 -4.27 -0.73
CA CYS A 145 3.68 -4.31 -0.45
C CYS A 145 4.47 -3.30 -1.31
N ARG A 146 4.05 -3.04 -2.55
CA ARG A 146 4.68 -2.05 -3.45
C ARG A 146 4.54 -0.61 -2.95
N ILE A 147 3.35 -0.22 -2.48
CA ILE A 147 3.07 1.11 -1.92
C ILE A 147 3.87 1.38 -0.64
N GLN A 148 4.16 0.34 0.16
CA GLN A 148 4.96 0.41 1.39
C GLN A 148 6.47 0.26 1.19
N GLY A 149 6.96 0.10 -0.04
CA GLY A 149 8.39 -0.12 -0.31
C GLY A 149 8.92 -1.50 0.13
N ARG A 150 8.06 -2.51 0.27
CA ARG A 150 8.42 -3.90 0.59
C ARG A 150 8.69 -4.69 -0.71
N SER A 151 9.84 -4.47 -1.32
CA SER A 151 10.18 -5.04 -2.64
C SER A 151 10.20 -6.57 -2.66
N GLN A 152 10.73 -7.23 -1.62
CA GLN A 152 10.79 -8.68 -1.57
C GLN A 152 9.37 -9.30 -1.53
N CYS A 153 8.49 -8.78 -0.66
CA CYS A 153 7.09 -9.20 -0.57
C CYS A 153 6.35 -9.00 -1.91
N SER A 154 6.48 -7.81 -2.51
CA SER A 154 5.81 -7.48 -3.76
C SER A 154 6.28 -8.38 -4.92
N LEU A 155 7.57 -8.70 -4.97
CA LEU A 155 8.13 -9.64 -5.95
C LEU A 155 7.69 -11.07 -5.69
N ASP A 156 7.71 -11.56 -4.45
CA ASP A 156 7.27 -12.93 -4.14
C ASP A 156 5.80 -13.17 -4.49
N ALA A 157 4.95 -12.15 -4.32
CA ALA A 157 3.55 -12.18 -4.77
C ALA A 157 3.45 -12.12 -6.30
N ALA A 158 4.16 -11.19 -6.96
CA ALA A 158 4.16 -11.05 -8.42
C ALA A 158 4.73 -12.27 -9.17
N ASP A 159 5.71 -12.95 -8.59
CA ASP A 159 6.26 -14.21 -9.08
C ASP A 159 5.27 -15.38 -8.95
N ARG A 160 4.41 -15.37 -7.92
CA ARG A 160 3.30 -16.33 -7.79
C ARG A 160 2.21 -16.03 -8.80
N LEU A 161 1.83 -14.77 -8.97
CA LEU A 161 0.89 -14.32 -10.01
C LEU A 161 1.30 -14.79 -11.39
N GLU A 162 2.53 -14.48 -11.81
CA GLU A 162 3.04 -14.88 -13.12
C GLU A 162 2.96 -16.40 -13.33
N ARG A 163 3.36 -17.21 -12.33
CA ARG A 163 3.28 -18.68 -12.42
C ARG A 163 1.86 -19.22 -12.53
N LEU A 164 0.89 -18.61 -11.84
CA LEU A 164 -0.52 -19.02 -11.91
C LEU A 164 -1.19 -18.55 -13.21
N ALA A 165 -0.85 -17.34 -13.64
CA ALA A 165 -1.53 -16.65 -14.72
C ALA A 165 -1.04 -17.06 -16.12
N LEU A 166 0.28 -17.23 -16.32
CA LEU A 166 0.84 -17.54 -17.65
C LEU A 166 0.22 -18.77 -18.33
N PRO A 167 -0.04 -19.91 -17.65
CA PRO A 167 -0.72 -21.06 -18.26
C PRO A 167 -2.17 -20.80 -18.70
N LEU A 168 -2.77 -19.71 -18.20
CA LEU A 168 -4.16 -19.32 -18.48
C LEU A 168 -4.27 -18.15 -19.47
N VAL A 169 -3.17 -17.48 -19.84
CA VAL A 169 -3.17 -16.42 -20.87
C VAL A 169 -3.70 -16.98 -22.20
N GLY A 170 -4.61 -16.24 -22.84
CA GLY A 170 -5.26 -16.66 -24.09
C GLY A 170 -6.31 -17.78 -23.94
N SER A 171 -6.50 -18.37 -22.76
CA SER A 171 -7.50 -19.45 -22.55
C SER A 171 -8.96 -18.99 -22.59
N GLY A 172 -9.21 -17.70 -22.42
CA GLY A 172 -10.56 -17.14 -22.24
C GLY A 172 -11.19 -17.42 -20.87
N ILE A 173 -10.39 -17.86 -19.90
CA ILE A 173 -10.71 -17.84 -18.47
C ILE A 173 -10.49 -16.42 -17.92
N PHE A 174 -11.32 -16.00 -16.99
CA PHE A 174 -11.23 -14.71 -16.31
C PHE A 174 -11.45 -14.93 -14.80
N GLU A 175 -10.65 -14.29 -13.96
CA GLU A 175 -10.78 -14.32 -12.49
C GLU A 175 -11.21 -12.93 -12.02
N THR A 176 -12.22 -12.84 -11.14
CA THR A 176 -12.92 -11.58 -10.79
C THR A 176 -13.30 -10.70 -11.99
N GLY A 177 -13.52 -11.31 -13.16
CA GLY A 177 -13.79 -10.58 -14.41
C GLY A 177 -12.55 -10.06 -15.16
N PHE A 178 -11.33 -10.31 -14.68
CA PHE A 178 -10.07 -9.86 -15.28
C PHE A 178 -9.30 -10.96 -16.04
N PRO A 179 -8.51 -10.61 -17.07
CA PRO A 179 -7.76 -11.57 -17.86
C PRO A 179 -6.48 -12.00 -17.13
N PRO A 180 -6.04 -13.26 -17.24
CA PRO A 180 -4.75 -13.73 -16.73
C PRO A 180 -3.55 -12.86 -17.12
N SER A 181 -3.57 -12.22 -18.29
CA SER A 181 -2.48 -11.32 -18.70
C SER A 181 -2.36 -10.04 -17.85
N ARG A 182 -3.42 -9.58 -17.16
CA ARG A 182 -3.34 -8.56 -16.09
C ARG A 182 -2.44 -9.04 -14.95
N PHE A 183 -2.75 -10.22 -14.42
CA PHE A 183 -2.05 -10.80 -13.28
C PHE A 183 -0.58 -11.13 -13.63
N ALA A 184 -0.32 -11.68 -14.81
CA ALA A 184 1.04 -11.91 -15.31
C ALA A 184 1.84 -10.60 -15.50
N ALA A 185 1.18 -9.49 -15.83
CA ALA A 185 1.83 -8.18 -16.00
C ALA A 185 2.35 -7.58 -14.68
N GLN A 186 1.91 -8.05 -13.51
CA GLN A 186 2.38 -7.50 -12.23
C GLN A 186 3.88 -7.72 -11.98
N ARG A 187 4.50 -8.79 -12.52
CA ARG A 187 5.95 -9.02 -12.39
C ARG A 187 6.79 -7.91 -13.05
N PRO A 188 6.70 -7.66 -14.37
CA PRO A 188 7.45 -6.58 -14.99
C PRO A 188 7.13 -5.21 -14.37
N LEU A 189 5.88 -4.97 -13.95
CA LEU A 189 5.49 -3.72 -13.28
C LEU A 189 6.13 -3.56 -11.89
N THR A 190 6.20 -4.62 -11.07
CA THR A 190 6.93 -4.59 -9.79
C THR A 190 8.43 -4.38 -9.99
N LEU A 191 9.05 -4.99 -11.00
CA LEU A 191 10.46 -4.75 -11.31
C LEU A 191 10.73 -3.28 -11.71
N VAL A 192 9.81 -2.66 -12.47
CA VAL A 192 9.88 -1.22 -12.81
C VAL A 192 9.70 -0.34 -11.57
N ALA A 193 8.77 -0.68 -10.68
CA ALA A 193 8.53 0.04 -9.43
C ALA A 193 9.80 0.16 -8.58
N PHE A 194 10.60 -0.90 -8.52
CA PHE A 194 11.80 -0.96 -7.70
C PHE A 194 13.11 -0.67 -8.45
N GLY A 195 13.05 -0.15 -9.69
CA GLY A 195 14.23 0.23 -10.47
C GLY A 195 15.15 -0.95 -10.82
N MET A 196 14.61 -2.17 -10.93
CA MET A 196 15.40 -3.39 -11.12
C MET A 196 15.80 -3.61 -12.59
N HIS A 197 16.50 -2.63 -13.17
CA HIS A 197 16.79 -2.57 -14.60
C HIS A 197 17.51 -3.82 -15.12
N GLU A 198 18.56 -4.28 -14.45
CA GLU A 198 19.30 -5.48 -14.84
C GLU A 198 18.43 -6.75 -14.88
N ALA A 199 17.50 -6.90 -13.92
CA ALA A 199 16.58 -8.03 -13.89
C ALA A 199 15.59 -7.97 -15.07
N ILE A 200 15.10 -6.78 -15.43
CA ILE A 200 14.20 -6.58 -16.59
C ILE A 200 14.94 -6.86 -17.90
N LEU A 201 16.19 -6.39 -18.03
CA LEU A 201 16.96 -6.53 -19.27
C LEU A 201 17.48 -7.96 -19.47
N ALA A 202 17.77 -8.69 -18.39
CA ALA A 202 18.09 -10.11 -18.41
C ALA A 202 16.87 -11.03 -18.61
N ALA A 203 15.67 -10.59 -18.19
CA ALA A 203 14.44 -11.33 -18.38
C ALA A 203 14.05 -11.44 -19.87
N ARG A 204 13.40 -12.56 -20.20
CA ARG A 204 12.78 -12.79 -21.50
C ARG A 204 11.28 -12.62 -21.34
N SER A 205 10.60 -12.05 -22.34
CA SER A 205 9.13 -12.09 -22.38
C SER A 205 8.69 -13.56 -22.29
N PRO A 206 7.80 -13.93 -21.35
CA PRO A 206 7.40 -15.32 -21.12
C PRO A 206 6.58 -15.89 -22.28
N LEU A 207 5.95 -15.01 -23.07
CA LEU A 207 5.14 -15.36 -24.24
C LEU A 207 5.56 -14.52 -25.47
N PRO A 208 5.40 -15.04 -26.71
CA PRO A 208 5.48 -14.23 -27.91
C PRO A 208 4.36 -13.18 -27.96
N CYS A 209 4.62 -12.01 -28.53
CA CYS A 209 3.62 -10.92 -28.63
C CYS A 209 2.34 -11.29 -29.40
N ALA A 210 2.43 -12.26 -30.31
CA ALA A 210 1.27 -12.78 -31.03
C ALA A 210 0.32 -13.63 -30.15
N ALA A 211 0.75 -14.05 -28.95
CA ALA A 211 -0.09 -14.79 -28.01
C ALA A 211 -0.93 -13.85 -27.11
N ASP A 212 -0.34 -12.74 -26.68
CA ASP A 212 -1.03 -11.67 -25.94
C ASP A 212 -0.30 -10.33 -26.14
N ALA A 213 -0.93 -9.42 -26.88
CA ALA A 213 -0.38 -8.11 -27.20
C ALA A 213 -0.33 -7.16 -25.97
N PHE A 214 -1.25 -7.33 -25.01
CA PHE A 214 -1.26 -6.53 -23.79
C PHE A 214 -0.05 -6.84 -22.91
N LEU A 215 0.17 -8.12 -22.60
CA LEU A 215 1.29 -8.56 -21.79
C LEU A 215 2.64 -8.23 -22.46
N CYS A 216 2.75 -8.44 -23.78
CA CYS A 216 3.93 -8.01 -24.53
C CYS A 216 4.13 -6.48 -24.49
N GLY A 217 3.05 -5.70 -24.58
CA GLY A 217 3.08 -4.25 -24.38
C GLY A 217 3.70 -3.87 -23.04
N ILE A 218 3.24 -4.47 -21.94
CA ILE A 218 3.80 -4.22 -20.60
C ILE A 218 5.27 -4.65 -20.49
N TRP A 219 5.70 -5.72 -21.17
CA TRP A 219 7.12 -6.07 -21.24
C TRP A 219 7.96 -5.06 -22.03
N HIS A 220 7.45 -4.50 -23.12
CA HIS A 220 8.10 -3.39 -23.83
C HIS A 220 8.15 -2.11 -22.98
N PHE A 221 7.07 -1.80 -22.25
CA PHE A 221 7.06 -0.72 -21.25
C PHE A 221 8.19 -0.89 -20.22
N ALA A 222 8.29 -2.07 -19.60
CA ALA A 222 9.28 -2.33 -18.57
C ALA A 222 10.71 -2.26 -19.12
N ARG A 223 10.97 -2.87 -20.28
CA ARG A 223 12.30 -2.83 -20.94
C ARG A 223 12.66 -1.42 -21.38
N GLY A 224 11.70 -0.64 -21.88
CA GLY A 224 11.89 0.76 -22.21
C GLY A 224 12.23 1.60 -20.99
N ALA A 225 11.53 1.41 -19.88
CA ALA A 225 11.79 2.11 -18.61
C ALA A 225 13.18 1.76 -18.06
N ALA A 226 13.59 0.48 -18.13
CA ALA A 226 14.92 0.03 -17.75
C ALA A 226 16.01 0.62 -18.65
N HIS A 227 15.81 0.65 -19.97
CA HIS A 227 16.77 1.28 -20.89
C HIS A 227 16.88 2.80 -20.67
N ALA A 228 15.77 3.50 -20.43
CA ALA A 228 15.77 4.93 -20.12
C ALA A 228 16.52 5.21 -18.80
N GLY A 229 16.19 4.48 -17.73
CA GLY A 229 16.85 4.60 -16.43
C GLY A 229 18.32 4.17 -16.40
N SER A 230 18.80 3.47 -17.44
CA SER A 230 20.22 3.15 -17.65
C SER A 230 20.90 4.02 -18.73
N GLY A 231 20.25 5.10 -19.21
CA GLY A 231 20.81 6.02 -20.21
C GLY A 231 20.95 5.46 -21.64
N HIS A 232 20.33 4.32 -21.92
CA HIS A 232 20.37 3.65 -23.23
C HIS A 232 19.28 4.18 -24.18
N LEU A 233 19.32 5.48 -24.52
CA LEU A 233 18.24 6.18 -25.24
C LEU A 233 17.79 5.48 -26.53
N ASP A 234 18.71 5.08 -27.40
CA ASP A 234 18.38 4.35 -28.64
C ASP A 234 17.58 3.07 -28.40
N ALA A 235 17.84 2.38 -27.30
CA ALA A 235 17.11 1.18 -26.92
C ALA A 235 15.76 1.51 -26.30
N ALA A 236 15.69 2.52 -25.42
CA ALA A 236 14.44 3.02 -24.85
C ALA A 236 13.45 3.49 -25.94
N LEU A 237 13.93 4.21 -26.95
CA LEU A 237 13.13 4.67 -28.09
C LEU A 237 12.65 3.51 -28.98
N ARG A 238 13.42 2.43 -29.12
CA ARG A 238 12.97 1.20 -29.80
C ARG A 238 11.85 0.52 -29.02
N GLU A 239 12.02 0.32 -27.71
CA GLU A 239 11.00 -0.30 -26.86
C GLU A 239 9.71 0.55 -26.82
N LEU A 240 9.81 1.89 -26.78
CA LEU A 240 8.66 2.80 -26.88
C LEU A 240 7.88 2.64 -28.21
N ARG A 241 8.58 2.47 -29.34
CA ARG A 241 7.94 2.22 -30.64
C ARG A 241 7.28 0.84 -30.68
N LEU A 242 7.87 -0.18 -30.05
CA LEU A 242 7.30 -1.52 -29.96
C LEU A 242 6.05 -1.55 -29.04
N LEU A 243 6.08 -0.84 -27.92
CA LEU A 243 4.92 -0.60 -27.06
C LEU A 243 3.78 0.10 -27.84
N GLN A 244 4.08 1.14 -28.62
CA GLN A 244 3.08 1.81 -29.47
C GLN A 244 2.47 0.86 -30.51
N GLN A 245 3.25 -0.08 -31.07
CA GLN A 245 2.72 -1.12 -31.96
C GLN A 245 1.79 -2.08 -31.22
N GLN A 246 2.10 -2.48 -29.98
CA GLN A 246 1.21 -3.33 -29.19
C GLN A 246 -0.08 -2.60 -28.78
N HIS A 247 0.01 -1.31 -28.43
CA HIS A 247 -1.16 -0.45 -28.18
C HIS A 247 -2.10 -0.44 -29.40
N SER A 248 -1.56 -0.16 -30.59
CA SER A 248 -2.34 -0.22 -31.84
C SER A 248 -2.86 -1.63 -32.17
N ALA A 249 -2.14 -2.69 -31.82
CA ALA A 249 -2.60 -4.06 -32.02
C ALA A 249 -3.79 -4.39 -31.12
N VAL A 250 -3.75 -4.01 -29.83
CA VAL A 250 -4.89 -4.16 -28.90
C VAL A 250 -6.10 -3.37 -29.40
N ALA A 251 -5.91 -2.09 -29.76
CA ALA A 251 -6.98 -1.23 -30.30
C ALA A 251 -7.62 -1.78 -31.60
N ALA A 252 -6.85 -2.52 -32.41
CA ALA A 252 -7.33 -3.15 -33.64
C ALA A 252 -8.08 -4.48 -33.43
N THR A 253 -8.01 -5.11 -32.25
CA THR A 253 -8.68 -6.40 -32.03
C THR A 253 -10.21 -6.26 -31.95
N SER A 254 -10.92 -6.96 -32.84
CA SER A 254 -12.38 -6.99 -32.83
C SER A 254 -12.91 -7.95 -31.75
N ARG A 255 -13.82 -7.44 -30.92
CA ARG A 255 -14.40 -8.14 -29.76
C ARG A 255 -15.12 -9.43 -30.14
N PRO A 256 -14.94 -10.54 -29.40
CA PRO A 256 -15.72 -11.77 -29.60
C PRO A 256 -17.22 -11.51 -29.43
N ALA A 257 -18.01 -11.85 -30.44
CA ALA A 257 -19.48 -11.77 -30.35
C ALA A 257 -20.04 -12.96 -29.56
N GLY A 258 -21.07 -12.72 -28.74
CA GLY A 258 -22.01 -13.77 -28.32
C GLY A 258 -21.83 -14.43 -26.95
N ARG A 259 -20.97 -13.92 -26.06
CA ARG A 259 -21.08 -14.24 -24.62
C ARG A 259 -21.98 -13.20 -23.93
N PRO A 260 -22.80 -13.54 -22.92
CA PRO A 260 -23.61 -12.57 -22.18
C PRO A 260 -23.13 -12.41 -20.72
N TRP A 261 -22.19 -11.47 -20.49
CA TRP A 261 -21.89 -10.89 -19.17
C TRP A 261 -21.61 -9.41 -19.37
N GLN A 262 -22.68 -8.61 -19.29
CA GLN A 262 -22.59 -7.15 -19.33
C GLN A 262 -22.25 -6.65 -17.92
N ASN A 263 -21.38 -5.63 -17.85
CA ASN A 263 -21.04 -4.84 -16.66
C ASN A 263 -20.23 -5.54 -15.54
N PHE A 264 -18.90 -5.43 -15.63
CA PHE A 264 -17.96 -5.39 -14.50
C PHE A 264 -16.96 -4.23 -14.75
N ASN A 265 -17.51 -3.02 -14.92
CA ASN A 265 -16.82 -1.72 -15.06
C ASN A 265 -15.61 -1.60 -16.03
N GLY A 266 -15.76 -2.07 -17.28
CA GLY A 266 -14.73 -1.91 -18.34
C GLY A 266 -15.31 -1.66 -19.73
N SER A 267 -16.40 -0.89 -19.82
CA SER A 267 -17.25 -0.92 -21.01
C SER A 267 -17.97 0.39 -21.26
N SER A 268 -17.78 0.95 -22.46
CA SER A 268 -18.94 1.49 -23.17
C SER A 268 -19.82 0.36 -23.68
N LYS A 269 -19.29 -0.70 -24.36
CA LYS A 269 -20.08 -1.93 -24.69
C LYS A 269 -19.45 -3.35 -24.63
N TRP A 270 -18.18 -3.61 -24.33
CA TRP A 270 -17.52 -4.94 -24.04
C TRP A 270 -15.99 -4.72 -24.11
N GLY A 271 -15.28 -5.03 -23.04
CA GLY A 271 -13.82 -5.00 -22.94
C GLY A 271 -13.42 -5.53 -21.56
N VAL A 272 -12.56 -6.54 -21.49
CA VAL A 272 -12.22 -7.18 -20.22
C VAL A 272 -11.03 -6.44 -19.61
N PHE A 273 -11.34 -5.32 -18.96
CA PHE A 273 -10.45 -4.17 -18.72
C PHE A 273 -10.19 -3.32 -19.99
N PRO A 274 -10.10 -1.98 -19.89
CA PRO A 274 -9.62 -1.12 -20.98
C PRO A 274 -8.10 -1.28 -21.19
N ALA A 275 -7.68 -2.45 -21.66
CA ALA A 275 -6.28 -2.80 -21.94
C ALA A 275 -5.59 -1.82 -22.89
N GLU A 276 -6.34 -1.22 -23.82
CA GLU A 276 -5.91 -0.09 -24.65
C GLU A 276 -5.47 1.10 -23.80
N GLN A 277 -6.33 1.61 -22.89
CA GLN A 277 -6.03 2.76 -22.04
C GLN A 277 -4.85 2.50 -21.08
N ILE A 278 -4.64 1.26 -20.64
CA ILE A 278 -3.46 0.90 -19.84
C ILE A 278 -2.18 0.91 -20.68
N LEU A 279 -2.23 0.44 -21.94
CA LEU A 279 -1.09 0.57 -22.84
C LEU A 279 -0.88 2.03 -23.28
N GLU A 280 -1.93 2.85 -23.39
CA GLU A 280 -1.81 4.29 -23.61
C GLU A 280 -1.13 4.97 -22.41
N LEU A 281 -1.53 4.64 -21.20
CA LEU A 281 -0.91 5.11 -19.96
C LEU A 281 0.57 4.71 -19.90
N ALA A 282 0.89 3.47 -20.26
CA ALA A 282 2.26 2.98 -20.38
C ALA A 282 3.06 3.74 -21.46
N VAL A 283 2.45 4.09 -22.60
CA VAL A 283 3.07 4.91 -23.65
C VAL A 283 3.42 6.30 -23.12
N TRP A 284 2.51 6.95 -22.39
CA TRP A 284 2.74 8.28 -21.84
C TRP A 284 3.79 8.27 -20.71
N GLU A 285 3.73 7.32 -19.77
CA GLU A 285 4.75 7.16 -18.74
C GLU A 285 6.14 6.87 -19.35
N LEU A 286 6.24 6.00 -20.37
CA LEU A 286 7.51 5.72 -21.02
C LEU A 286 8.04 6.91 -21.85
N ARG A 287 7.16 7.70 -22.48
CA ARG A 287 7.54 8.97 -23.13
C ARG A 287 8.17 9.94 -22.12
N ALA A 288 7.55 10.11 -20.97
CA ALA A 288 8.05 11.01 -19.94
C ALA A 288 9.40 10.55 -19.38
N ARG A 289 9.55 9.24 -19.09
CA ARG A 289 10.83 8.63 -18.69
C ARG A 289 11.93 8.77 -19.76
N PHE A 290 11.58 8.65 -21.04
CA PHE A 290 12.51 8.86 -22.15
C PHE A 290 12.97 10.31 -22.23
N ALA A 291 12.04 11.28 -22.22
CA ALA A 291 12.36 12.71 -22.27
C ALA A 291 13.24 13.16 -21.08
N ARG A 292 12.98 12.62 -19.88
CA ARG A 292 13.86 12.80 -18.70
C ARG A 292 15.27 12.31 -18.96
N ALA A 293 15.44 11.06 -19.40
CA ALA A 293 16.74 10.46 -19.64
C ALA A 293 17.51 11.18 -20.77
N GLU A 294 16.80 11.64 -21.79
CA GLU A 294 17.36 12.45 -22.87
C GLU A 294 17.86 13.80 -22.35
N HIS A 295 17.05 14.52 -21.58
CA HIS A 295 17.45 15.76 -20.90
C HIS A 295 18.71 15.56 -20.02
N GLU A 296 18.71 14.55 -19.15
CA GLU A 296 19.83 14.25 -18.24
C GLU A 296 21.13 13.91 -18.99
N GLN A 297 21.05 13.23 -20.15
CA GLN A 297 22.23 12.95 -20.98
C GLN A 297 22.72 14.18 -21.77
N PHE A 298 21.82 15.05 -22.25
CA PHE A 298 22.21 16.30 -22.91
C PHE A 298 22.81 17.34 -21.95
N ASP A 299 22.35 17.39 -20.70
CA ASP A 299 22.88 18.29 -19.66
C ASP A 299 24.34 17.98 -19.28
N ALA A 300 24.76 16.72 -19.41
CA ALA A 300 26.15 16.33 -19.28
C ALA A 300 27.05 16.86 -20.42
N TRP A 301 26.46 17.30 -21.55
CA TRP A 301 27.19 17.71 -22.76
C TRP A 301 27.09 19.21 -23.11
N GLN A 302 25.92 19.88 -23.02
CA GLN A 302 25.80 21.31 -23.38
C GLN A 302 24.74 22.11 -22.61
N LYS A 303 25.17 23.24 -22.02
CA LYS A 303 24.29 24.25 -21.39
C LYS A 303 23.53 25.09 -22.43
N GLY A 304 22.48 24.54 -23.05
CA GLY A 304 21.66 25.31 -24.00
C GLY A 304 20.37 24.65 -24.50
N ALA A 305 20.30 23.32 -24.55
CA ALA A 305 19.12 22.60 -25.08
C ALA A 305 17.99 22.38 -24.04
N GLN A 306 18.28 22.63 -22.75
CA GLN A 306 17.49 22.26 -21.55
C GLN A 306 15.97 22.45 -21.61
N LYS A 307 15.47 23.50 -22.27
CA LYS A 307 14.08 23.95 -22.06
C LYS A 307 13.04 23.11 -22.82
N LEU A 308 13.43 22.43 -23.90
CA LEU A 308 12.48 21.66 -24.72
C LEU A 308 12.15 20.31 -24.08
N SER A 309 13.15 19.48 -23.78
CA SER A 309 12.94 18.13 -23.23
C SER A 309 12.32 18.12 -21.82
N GLN A 310 12.61 19.12 -20.98
CA GLN A 310 11.88 19.29 -19.70
C GLN A 310 10.39 19.65 -19.91
N THR A 311 10.05 20.33 -21.01
CA THR A 311 8.64 20.61 -21.34
C THR A 311 7.97 19.33 -21.82
N GLU A 312 8.62 18.58 -22.71
CA GLU A 312 8.12 17.28 -23.23
C GLU A 312 7.93 16.22 -22.13
N GLU A 313 8.84 16.17 -21.14
CA GLU A 313 8.68 15.31 -19.95
C GLU A 313 7.39 15.65 -19.19
N LEU A 314 7.17 16.93 -18.88
CA LEU A 314 6.01 17.35 -18.08
C LEU A 314 4.69 17.19 -18.85
N GLU A 315 4.67 17.51 -20.15
CA GLU A 315 3.50 17.27 -21.01
C GLU A 315 3.15 15.78 -21.09
N ALA A 316 4.15 14.90 -21.20
CA ALA A 316 3.92 13.45 -21.20
C ALA A 316 3.42 12.93 -19.83
N TRP A 317 3.89 13.47 -18.71
CA TRP A 317 3.35 13.14 -17.38
C TRP A 317 1.94 13.68 -17.15
N GLU A 318 1.61 14.88 -17.65
CA GLU A 318 0.26 15.44 -17.58
C GLU A 318 -0.73 14.66 -18.45
N ALA A 319 -0.30 14.18 -19.62
CA ALA A 319 -1.05 13.24 -20.45
C ALA A 319 -1.28 11.90 -19.73
N ALA A 320 -0.22 11.31 -19.15
CA ALA A 320 -0.33 10.09 -18.36
C ALA A 320 -1.31 10.23 -17.18
N LEU A 321 -1.25 11.32 -16.42
CA LEU A 321 -2.18 11.58 -15.31
C LEU A 321 -3.63 11.75 -15.81
N THR A 322 -3.82 12.33 -17.00
CA THR A 322 -5.14 12.46 -17.63
C THR A 322 -5.70 11.10 -18.06
N THR A 323 -4.87 10.22 -18.63
CA THR A 323 -5.25 8.84 -18.96
C THR A 323 -5.54 8.03 -17.69
N GLU A 324 -4.72 8.13 -16.63
CA GLU A 324 -4.97 7.47 -15.33
C GLU A 324 -6.30 7.91 -14.72
N ALA A 325 -6.61 9.21 -14.73
CA ALA A 325 -7.87 9.76 -14.22
C ALA A 325 -9.13 9.41 -15.06
N ALA A 326 -8.96 8.88 -16.27
CA ALA A 326 -10.04 8.38 -17.11
C ALA A 326 -10.34 6.88 -16.91
N LEU A 327 -9.51 6.17 -16.15
CA LEU A 327 -9.72 4.76 -15.82
C LEU A 327 -10.88 4.59 -14.82
N SER A 328 -11.62 3.51 -14.98
CA SER A 328 -12.63 3.07 -14.02
C SER A 328 -12.03 2.71 -12.65
N TYR A 329 -12.84 2.81 -11.61
CA TYR A 329 -12.53 2.26 -10.28
C TYR A 329 -12.20 0.76 -10.38
N ASP A 330 -11.15 0.34 -9.67
CA ASP A 330 -10.60 -1.01 -9.69
C ASP A 330 -9.68 -1.24 -8.48
N GLU A 331 -9.48 -2.51 -8.12
CA GLU A 331 -8.92 -2.95 -6.84
C GLU A 331 -7.94 -4.12 -7.04
N PRO A 332 -6.63 -3.94 -6.73
CA PRO A 332 -5.98 -2.67 -6.45
C PRO A 332 -6.08 -1.70 -7.65
N PRO A 333 -5.79 -0.40 -7.45
CA PRO A 333 -5.75 0.59 -8.52
C PRO A 333 -5.02 0.09 -9.77
N PRO A 334 -5.55 0.38 -10.97
CA PRO A 334 -5.21 -0.36 -12.18
C PRO A 334 -3.81 -0.06 -12.73
N TRP A 335 -3.21 1.04 -12.30
CA TRP A 335 -1.81 1.35 -12.58
C TRP A 335 -0.93 1.03 -11.37
N PHE A 336 0.25 0.48 -11.65
CA PHE A 336 1.07 -0.19 -10.65
C PHE A 336 1.57 0.70 -9.50
N LEU A 337 1.71 2.00 -9.74
CA LEU A 337 2.04 3.06 -8.80
C LEU A 337 1.51 4.38 -9.37
N PRO A 338 0.89 5.28 -8.56
CA PRO A 338 0.16 6.44 -9.08
C PRO A 338 1.03 7.41 -9.89
N VAL A 339 0.56 7.82 -11.07
CA VAL A 339 1.31 8.73 -11.96
C VAL A 339 1.55 10.08 -11.31
N GLY A 340 0.59 10.58 -10.52
CA GLY A 340 0.72 11.86 -9.82
C GLY A 340 2.02 11.99 -9.02
N VAL A 341 2.49 10.91 -8.38
CA VAL A 341 3.73 10.95 -7.61
C VAL A 341 4.96 11.21 -8.50
N ARG A 342 4.97 10.64 -9.71
CA ARG A 342 6.05 10.81 -10.69
C ARG A 342 6.04 12.20 -11.33
N LEU A 343 4.85 12.68 -11.70
CA LEU A 343 4.68 14.08 -12.11
C LEU A 343 5.17 15.04 -11.02
N GLY A 344 4.86 14.75 -9.75
CA GLY A 344 5.35 15.50 -8.59
C GLY A 344 6.88 15.58 -8.52
N ASP A 345 7.60 14.46 -8.69
CA ASP A 345 9.07 14.44 -8.77
C ASP A 345 9.61 15.32 -9.93
N SER A 346 9.05 15.17 -11.13
CA SER A 346 9.45 15.99 -12.29
C SER A 346 9.21 17.49 -12.06
N LEU A 347 8.09 17.84 -11.42
CA LEU A 347 7.77 19.22 -11.04
C LEU A 347 8.74 19.76 -9.98
N LEU A 348 9.19 18.95 -9.02
CA LEU A 348 10.26 19.35 -8.08
C LEU A 348 11.57 19.64 -8.80
N ARG A 349 11.99 18.74 -9.72
CA ARG A 349 13.21 18.90 -10.53
C ARG A 349 13.16 20.15 -11.42
N ALA A 350 11.98 20.48 -11.96
CA ALA A 350 11.72 21.69 -12.73
C ALA A 350 11.52 22.96 -11.88
N GLY A 351 11.62 22.88 -10.54
CA GLY A 351 11.41 24.02 -9.64
C GLY A 351 9.94 24.50 -9.52
N LYS A 352 8.98 23.76 -10.09
CA LYS A 352 7.53 24.04 -10.07
C LYS A 352 6.91 23.59 -8.74
N TYR A 353 7.38 24.18 -7.64
CA TYR A 353 7.11 23.73 -6.28
C TYR A 353 5.62 23.81 -5.87
N ARG A 354 4.85 24.77 -6.38
CA ARG A 354 3.43 24.92 -6.05
C ARG A 354 2.59 23.83 -6.71
N GLU A 355 2.93 23.50 -7.94
CA GLU A 355 2.35 22.46 -8.77
C GLU A 355 2.68 21.09 -8.16
N ALA A 356 3.95 20.83 -7.82
CA ALA A 356 4.36 19.62 -7.11
C ALA A 356 3.58 19.42 -5.80
N ALA A 357 3.44 20.48 -4.98
CA ALA A 357 2.66 20.45 -3.74
C ALA A 357 1.20 20.05 -3.99
N LYS A 358 0.57 20.59 -5.03
CA LYS A 358 -0.81 20.25 -5.41
C LYS A 358 -0.92 18.76 -5.76
N VAL A 359 -0.04 18.26 -6.62
CA VAL A 359 -0.10 16.87 -7.11
C VAL A 359 0.16 15.86 -5.98
N PHE A 360 1.14 16.10 -5.09
CA PHE A 360 1.35 15.23 -3.93
C PHE A 360 0.16 15.27 -2.95
N ASN A 361 -0.46 16.43 -2.71
CA ASN A 361 -1.66 16.52 -1.88
C ASN A 361 -2.82 15.72 -2.47
N THR A 362 -3.08 15.82 -3.79
CA THR A 362 -4.11 15.01 -4.46
C THR A 362 -3.79 13.51 -4.38
N SER A 363 -2.53 13.12 -4.55
CA SER A 363 -2.12 11.72 -4.39
C SER A 363 -2.37 11.19 -2.97
N LEU A 364 -2.24 12.02 -1.94
CA LEU A 364 -2.48 11.64 -0.54
C LEU A 364 -3.95 11.75 -0.11
N GLN A 365 -4.76 12.50 -0.85
CA GLN A 365 -6.23 12.49 -0.71
C GLN A 365 -6.81 11.19 -1.27
N ASN A 366 -6.29 10.72 -2.41
CA ASN A 366 -6.74 9.47 -3.04
C ASN A 366 -6.15 8.23 -2.37
N LEU A 367 -4.91 8.30 -1.88
CA LEU A 367 -4.20 7.21 -1.22
C LEU A 367 -3.48 7.72 0.05
N PRO A 368 -4.18 7.81 1.19
CA PRO A 368 -3.61 8.25 2.46
C PRO A 368 -2.40 7.42 2.88
N HIS A 369 -1.44 8.04 3.55
CA HIS A 369 -0.18 7.40 3.98
C HIS A 369 0.69 6.77 2.87
N ASN A 370 0.41 7.02 1.57
CA ASN A 370 1.28 6.57 0.48
C ASN A 370 2.72 7.10 0.65
N GLY A 371 3.65 6.20 0.97
CA GLY A 371 5.02 6.54 1.34
C GLY A 371 5.81 7.23 0.23
N TRP A 372 5.52 6.93 -1.04
CA TRP A 372 6.14 7.58 -2.19
C TRP A 372 5.74 9.06 -2.27
N ALA A 373 4.44 9.36 -2.08
CA ALA A 373 3.92 10.74 -2.08
C ALA A 373 4.39 11.53 -0.85
N LEU A 374 4.42 10.89 0.34
CA LEU A 374 4.96 11.49 1.57
C LEU A 374 6.45 11.84 1.44
N PHE A 375 7.24 11.01 0.76
CA PHE A 375 8.64 11.35 0.48
C PHE A 375 8.76 12.57 -0.43
N GLY A 376 7.90 12.68 -1.46
CA GLY A 376 7.81 13.88 -2.29
C GLY A 376 7.48 15.16 -1.51
N GLN A 377 6.55 15.09 -0.54
CA GLN A 377 6.26 16.22 0.35
C GLN A 377 7.43 16.56 1.28
N LEU A 378 8.15 15.55 1.78
CA LEU A 378 9.36 15.72 2.58
C LEU A 378 10.48 16.42 1.76
N GLN A 379 10.74 15.96 0.53
CA GLN A 379 11.72 16.57 -0.38
C GLN A 379 11.35 18.03 -0.70
N LEU A 380 10.09 18.29 -1.04
CA LEU A 380 9.56 19.65 -1.25
C LEU A 380 9.85 20.55 -0.03
N CYS A 381 9.54 20.07 1.18
CA CYS A 381 9.73 20.87 2.39
C CYS A 381 11.22 21.15 2.69
N GLN A 382 12.10 20.18 2.43
CA GLN A 382 13.55 20.38 2.54
C GLN A 382 14.07 21.43 1.55
N LEU A 383 13.59 21.43 0.30
CA LEU A 383 13.92 22.44 -0.71
C LEU A 383 13.42 23.83 -0.32
N LEU A 384 12.19 23.96 0.17
CA LEU A 384 11.61 25.23 0.63
C LEU A 384 12.35 25.78 1.87
N LYS A 385 12.73 24.92 2.82
CA LYS A 385 13.57 25.29 3.96
C LYS A 385 14.93 25.84 3.52
N SER A 386 15.55 25.22 2.51
CA SER A 386 16.84 25.70 1.96
C SER A 386 16.75 27.07 1.30
N SER A 387 15.60 27.41 0.71
CA SER A 387 15.34 28.69 0.04
C SER A 387 14.75 29.79 0.96
N ARG A 388 14.65 29.51 2.28
CA ARG A 388 14.03 30.38 3.31
C ARG A 388 12.54 30.71 3.08
N LEU A 389 11.84 29.90 2.27
CA LEU A 389 10.40 30.03 2.04
C LEU A 389 9.67 29.09 3.01
N ASN A 390 8.86 29.65 3.92
CA ASN A 390 7.91 28.96 4.83
C ASN A 390 8.30 27.53 5.29
N ALA A 391 9.26 27.43 6.19
CA ALA A 391 9.78 26.14 6.70
C ALA A 391 8.89 25.42 7.76
N VAL A 392 7.57 25.62 7.73
CA VAL A 392 6.63 25.01 8.69
C VAL A 392 6.16 23.65 8.14
N GLY A 393 6.23 22.60 8.97
CA GLY A 393 5.68 21.26 8.65
C GLY A 393 6.69 20.18 8.23
N CYS A 394 7.98 20.48 8.01
CA CYS A 394 8.93 19.46 7.55
C CYS A 394 9.16 18.33 8.55
N GLN A 395 8.99 18.60 9.85
CA GLN A 395 9.09 17.58 10.90
C GLN A 395 7.89 16.64 10.88
N ASP A 396 6.68 17.16 10.61
CA ASP A 396 5.46 16.36 10.50
C ASP A 396 5.53 15.46 9.26
N GLN A 397 6.00 16.00 8.13
CA GLN A 397 6.26 15.24 6.91
C GLN A 397 7.31 14.13 7.13
N GLN A 398 8.36 14.43 7.90
CA GLN A 398 9.35 13.42 8.28
C GLN A 398 8.74 12.31 9.14
N LEU A 399 7.87 12.64 10.11
CA LEU A 399 7.19 11.66 10.95
C LEU A 399 6.23 10.77 10.13
N LEU A 400 5.40 11.38 9.28
CA LEU A 400 4.48 10.67 8.39
C LEU A 400 5.23 9.72 7.46
N PHE A 401 6.25 10.20 6.74
CA PHE A 401 7.06 9.35 5.86
C PHE A 401 7.74 8.21 6.64
N THR A 402 8.33 8.50 7.81
CA THR A 402 8.99 7.47 8.63
C THR A 402 8.00 6.39 9.08
N ALA A 403 6.76 6.78 9.43
CA ALA A 403 5.72 5.83 9.82
C ALA A 403 5.25 4.95 8.64
N ALA A 404 5.07 5.53 7.45
CA ALA A 404 4.66 4.82 6.23
C ALA A 404 5.76 3.89 5.69
N TRP A 405 7.02 4.32 5.72
CA TRP A 405 8.17 3.60 5.15
C TRP A 405 8.88 2.66 6.15
N ARG A 406 8.34 2.49 7.37
CA ARG A 406 8.98 1.74 8.48
C ARG A 406 9.22 0.24 8.24
N ARG A 407 8.67 -0.31 7.15
CA ARG A 407 8.79 -1.73 6.76
C ARG A 407 9.52 -1.92 5.42
N ALA A 408 9.91 -0.83 4.77
CA ALA A 408 10.51 -0.90 3.45
C ALA A 408 11.90 -1.55 3.48
N ASP A 409 12.21 -2.34 2.46
CA ASP A 409 13.53 -2.94 2.24
C ASP A 409 14.35 -2.16 1.20
N VAL A 410 13.77 -1.12 0.59
CA VAL A 410 14.42 -0.17 -0.32
C VAL A 410 14.44 1.26 0.21
N ARG A 411 15.38 2.07 -0.29
CA ARG A 411 15.42 3.52 -0.06
C ARG A 411 14.99 4.29 -1.29
N LEU A 412 14.22 5.35 -1.07
CA LEU A 412 13.87 6.32 -2.10
C LEU A 412 15.04 7.28 -2.34
N ALA A 413 15.40 7.48 -3.61
CA ALA A 413 16.24 8.59 -4.07
C ALA A 413 15.38 9.83 -4.38
N SER A 414 14.19 9.59 -4.90
CA SER A 414 13.16 10.58 -5.21
C SER A 414 11.77 10.00 -4.91
N ALA A 415 10.71 10.79 -5.06
CA ALA A 415 9.34 10.28 -5.01
C ALA A 415 9.03 9.25 -6.12
N ALA A 416 9.89 9.13 -7.16
CA ALA A 416 9.72 8.23 -8.29
C ALA A 416 10.77 7.10 -8.40
N ASP A 417 11.93 7.25 -7.74
CA ASP A 417 13.15 6.46 -8.00
C ASP A 417 13.74 5.82 -6.73
N ILE A 418 14.29 4.61 -6.87
CA ILE A 418 14.98 3.86 -5.81
C ILE A 418 16.49 4.16 -5.80
N ALA A 419 17.06 4.43 -4.62
CA ALA A 419 18.50 4.68 -4.40
C ALA A 419 19.37 3.40 -4.38
N GLY A 420 18.74 2.23 -4.55
CA GLY A 420 19.33 0.90 -4.45
C GLY A 420 18.71 0.05 -3.32
N PRO A 421 18.92 -1.28 -3.35
CA PRO A 421 18.45 -2.20 -2.31
C PRO A 421 19.21 -1.97 -1.01
N THR A 422 18.49 -1.98 0.12
CA THR A 422 19.10 -1.74 1.43
C THR A 422 19.45 -3.05 2.13
N LYS A 423 20.74 -3.27 2.42
CA LYS A 423 21.18 -4.23 3.45
C LYS A 423 21.22 -3.61 4.87
N LEU A 424 20.66 -2.42 5.03
CA LEU A 424 20.80 -1.60 6.24
C LEU A 424 19.54 -1.67 7.07
N THR A 425 19.72 -1.92 8.35
CA THR A 425 18.67 -2.05 9.37
C THR A 425 17.87 -0.75 9.54
N GLN A 426 16.67 -0.84 10.11
CA GLN A 426 15.84 0.34 10.41
C GLN A 426 16.60 1.38 11.25
N THR A 427 17.49 0.94 12.15
CA THR A 427 18.37 1.82 12.94
C THR A 427 19.31 2.64 12.06
N GLU A 428 19.85 2.07 10.99
CA GLU A 428 20.74 2.75 10.03
C GLU A 428 19.97 3.62 9.04
N ILE A 429 18.70 3.29 8.72
CA ILE A 429 17.79 4.17 7.99
C ILE A 429 17.49 5.42 8.83
N ASN A 430 17.10 5.23 10.09
CA ASN A 430 16.83 6.32 11.03
C ASN A 430 18.07 7.20 11.27
N ALA A 431 19.26 6.59 11.36
CA ALA A 431 20.53 7.31 11.48
C ALA A 431 20.83 8.16 10.23
N ILE A 432 20.64 7.63 9.02
CA ILE A 432 20.94 8.36 7.79
C ILE A 432 19.96 9.52 7.56
N VAL A 433 18.66 9.27 7.74
CA VAL A 433 17.61 10.31 7.69
C VAL A 433 17.84 11.40 8.76
N GLY A 434 18.29 11.02 9.97
CA GLY A 434 18.65 11.95 11.04
C GLY A 434 20.00 12.65 10.87
N SER A 435 20.85 12.25 9.91
CA SER A 435 22.26 12.69 9.81
C SER A 435 22.51 13.90 8.92
N GLN A 436 21.49 14.50 8.28
CA GLN A 436 21.64 15.82 7.65
C GLN A 436 21.81 16.88 8.75
N LYS A 437 23.09 17.14 9.09
CA LYS A 437 23.55 17.94 10.22
C LYS A 437 22.90 19.32 10.29
N LEU A 438 21.97 19.49 11.22
CA LEU A 438 21.80 20.78 11.90
C LEU A 438 23.07 21.07 12.71
N GLY A 439 23.95 21.87 12.14
CA GLY A 439 25.09 22.42 12.88
C GLY A 439 24.62 23.44 13.90
N PHE A 440 24.54 23.06 15.18
CA PHE A 440 24.52 23.98 16.30
C PHE A 440 25.28 23.40 17.51
N PRO A 441 26.30 24.09 18.05
CA PRO A 441 27.04 23.63 19.21
C PRO A 441 26.24 23.91 20.49
N GLY A 442 25.44 22.94 20.95
CA GLY A 442 24.59 23.11 22.15
C GLY A 442 24.34 21.86 23.00
N LEU A 443 24.49 20.65 22.44
CA LEU A 443 24.07 19.42 23.14
C LEU A 443 25.15 18.73 23.97
N TRP A 444 26.41 19.17 23.91
CA TRP A 444 27.48 18.64 24.76
C TRP A 444 27.53 19.27 26.16
N LEU A 445 26.94 20.46 26.38
CA LEU A 445 26.91 21.09 27.71
C LEU A 445 25.93 20.40 28.68
N LEU A 446 24.80 19.88 28.18
CA LEU A 446 23.79 19.22 29.01
C LEU A 446 24.20 17.80 29.44
N VAL A 447 24.99 17.10 28.62
CA VAL A 447 25.61 15.82 29.02
C VAL A 447 26.78 16.05 29.99
N ALA A 448 27.57 17.10 29.82
CA ALA A 448 28.65 17.45 30.77
C ALA A 448 28.09 17.81 32.17
N LEU A 449 26.99 18.56 32.24
CA LEU A 449 26.37 18.94 33.52
C LEU A 449 25.70 17.76 34.25
N THR A 450 25.18 16.76 33.54
CA THR A 450 24.62 15.55 34.16
C THR A 450 25.70 14.59 34.65
N VAL A 451 26.83 14.47 33.95
CA VAL A 451 27.99 13.67 34.40
C VAL A 451 28.71 14.32 35.60
N LEU A 452 28.83 15.66 35.64
CA LEU A 452 29.37 16.37 36.81
C LEU A 452 28.45 16.30 38.04
N GLY A 453 27.12 16.30 37.85
CA GLY A 453 26.16 16.09 38.93
C GLY A 453 26.29 14.72 39.63
N PHE A 454 26.55 13.66 38.86
CA PHE A 454 26.70 12.31 39.42
C PHE A 454 27.99 12.10 40.22
N MET A 455 29.09 12.79 39.89
CA MET A 455 30.32 12.72 40.68
C MET A 455 30.24 13.49 42.02
N ALA A 456 29.41 14.54 42.09
CA ALA A 456 29.15 15.26 43.34
C ALA A 456 28.28 14.44 44.33
N ALA A 457 27.34 13.62 43.84
CA ALA A 457 26.53 12.75 44.69
C ALA A 457 27.33 11.56 45.27
N ALA A 458 28.19 10.93 44.47
CA ALA A 458 29.00 9.80 44.88
C ALA A 458 30.02 10.15 45.98
N THR A 459 30.53 11.39 45.99
CA THR A 459 31.47 11.89 47.00
C THR A 459 30.80 12.25 48.33
N TRP A 460 29.50 12.54 48.34
CA TRP A 460 28.73 12.82 49.57
C TRP A 460 28.27 11.54 50.30
N MET A 461 27.96 10.47 49.55
CA MET A 461 27.60 9.16 50.14
C MET A 461 28.82 8.40 50.70
N ALA A 462 30.02 8.59 50.14
CA ALA A 462 31.24 7.99 50.67
C ALA A 462 31.71 8.62 52.00
N ALA A 463 31.41 9.90 52.23
CA ALA A 463 31.80 10.63 53.44
C ALA A 463 30.86 10.41 54.65
N SER A 464 29.68 9.84 54.43
CA SER A 464 28.68 9.57 55.48
C SER A 464 28.71 8.13 56.01
N ALA A 465 29.31 7.19 55.27
CA ALA A 465 29.43 5.78 55.68
C ALA A 465 30.57 5.50 56.68
N SER A 466 31.60 6.36 56.75
CA SER A 466 32.77 6.19 57.64
C SER A 466 32.57 6.73 59.06
N ALA A 467 31.47 7.44 59.34
CA ALA A 467 31.17 8.02 60.66
C ALA A 467 30.29 7.13 61.55
N CYS A 468 29.60 6.13 61.00
CA CYS A 468 28.64 5.29 61.76
C CYS A 468 29.23 3.99 62.33
N THR A 469 30.42 3.56 61.90
CA THR A 469 31.02 2.27 62.32
C THR A 469 31.85 2.32 63.60
N ALA A 470 31.98 3.50 64.24
CA ALA A 470 32.83 3.70 65.43
C ALA A 470 32.08 3.86 66.77
N CYS A 471 30.74 3.95 66.78
CA CYS A 471 29.99 4.39 67.98
C CYS A 471 29.06 3.36 68.64
N ILE A 472 28.87 2.15 68.10
CA ILE A 472 27.98 1.12 68.72
C ILE A 472 28.72 -0.21 68.91
N ALA A 473 29.90 -0.12 69.53
CA ALA A 473 30.62 -1.24 70.12
C ALA A 473 30.76 -1.07 71.64
N CYS A 474 29.70 -0.57 72.31
CA CYS A 474 29.70 -0.34 73.76
C CYS A 474 28.27 -0.19 74.35
N ALA A 475 27.50 -1.27 74.47
CA ALA A 475 26.41 -1.44 75.45
C ALA A 475 25.74 -2.83 75.31
N GLY A 476 25.93 -3.71 76.29
CA GLY A 476 25.07 -4.87 76.50
C GLY A 476 24.15 -4.67 77.72
N TYR A 477 23.36 -5.71 78.03
CA TYR A 477 22.55 -5.92 79.27
C TYR A 477 21.21 -5.18 79.48
N LYS A 478 20.09 -5.88 79.17
CA LYS A 478 18.97 -6.30 80.09
C LYS A 478 17.76 -6.81 79.25
N GLN A 479 17.25 -8.04 79.47
CA GLN A 479 16.03 -8.39 80.25
C GLN A 479 14.74 -7.67 79.78
N LEU A 480 13.54 -8.28 79.61
CA LEU A 480 12.97 -9.61 79.95
C LEU A 480 11.67 -9.91 79.12
N ALA A 481 11.11 -11.12 79.28
CA ALA A 481 9.75 -11.70 78.97
C ALA A 481 8.56 -10.79 78.52
N ASP A 482 7.48 -11.24 77.85
CA ASP A 482 6.83 -12.57 77.56
C ASP A 482 6.00 -12.48 76.22
N GLY A 483 5.25 -13.47 75.68
CA GLY A 483 5.02 -14.89 76.01
C GLY A 483 3.67 -15.48 75.45
N GLY A 484 3.73 -16.57 74.65
CA GLY A 484 2.57 -17.40 74.20
C GLY A 484 1.81 -16.98 72.90
N ASP A 485 1.20 -17.84 72.08
CA ASP A 485 1.13 -19.33 72.05
C ASP A 485 0.81 -19.85 70.61
N ALA A 486 0.87 -21.18 70.38
CA ALA A 486 1.05 -21.82 69.07
C ALA A 486 -0.20 -22.43 68.39
N ARG A 487 -0.12 -22.63 67.06
CA ARG A 487 -0.27 -23.98 66.44
C ARG A 487 0.09 -24.10 64.94
N CYS A 488 0.81 -25.17 64.62
CA CYS A 488 0.89 -25.79 63.28
C CYS A 488 0.19 -27.16 63.30
N LEU A 489 -0.16 -27.71 62.12
CA LEU A 489 -0.19 -29.14 61.69
C LEU A 489 -0.75 -29.15 60.23
N ARG A 490 -0.04 -29.66 59.19
CA ARG A 490 0.09 -31.08 58.71
C ARG A 490 -1.23 -31.67 58.15
N LYS A 491 -1.27 -32.52 57.09
CA LYS A 491 -0.28 -33.00 56.08
C LYS A 491 -1.04 -33.76 54.94
N SER A 492 -0.28 -34.40 54.03
CA SER A 492 -0.66 -35.39 52.96
C SER A 492 -1.51 -34.86 51.79
N ALA A 493 -1.16 -34.98 50.51
CA ALA A 493 -0.26 -35.86 49.71
C ALA A 493 -0.87 -37.20 49.25
N GLY A 494 -0.87 -37.40 47.92
CA GLY A 494 -1.21 -38.64 47.21
C GLY A 494 -0.97 -38.49 45.70
N ALA A 495 0.02 -39.21 45.17
CA ALA A 495 0.10 -39.56 43.74
C ALA A 495 -0.92 -40.70 43.47
N GLY A 496 -1.34 -41.06 42.25
CA GLY A 496 -0.92 -40.70 40.88
C GLY A 496 -0.74 -42.01 40.08
N GLU A 497 -1.13 -42.08 38.80
CA GLU A 497 -0.73 -43.17 37.87
C GLU A 497 -1.17 -42.90 36.42
N GLN A 498 -0.61 -43.67 35.47
CA GLN A 498 -0.87 -43.63 34.03
C GLN A 498 -1.47 -44.98 33.57
N GLY A 499 -2.15 -45.03 32.41
CA GLY A 499 -2.13 -46.24 31.57
C GLY A 499 -3.45 -46.75 30.96
N GLU A 500 -3.46 -46.76 29.62
CA GLU A 500 -4.05 -47.76 28.69
C GLU A 500 -5.57 -48.02 28.53
N ALA A 501 -6.00 -47.79 27.28
CA ALA A 501 -6.75 -48.69 26.38
C ALA A 501 -8.18 -49.19 26.73
N ALA A 502 -9.17 -48.61 26.03
CA ALA A 502 -10.16 -49.33 25.21
C ALA A 502 -10.77 -48.37 24.15
#